data_AF-A0AAX3CYJ6-F1
#
_entry.id   AF-A0AAX3CYJ6-F1
#
_cell.length_a   1.000
_cell.length_b   1.000
_cell.length_c   1.000
_cell.angle_alpha   90.00
_cell.angle_beta   90.00
_cell.angle_gamma   90.00
#
_symmetry.space_group_name_H-M   'P 1'
#
loop_
_entity.id
_entity.type
_entity.pdbx_description
1 polymer ?
#
loop_
_entity_poly.entity_id
_entity_poly.type
_entity_poly.pdbx_seq_one_letter_code
_entity_poly.pdbx_strand_id
1 'polypeptide(L)' 'MSALAFAGISLVLWSILLPPYLLIKARRSALPAVYFFPASNFILKMIIAVGAILWLRMIYAFL' A
#
# COMPACT_ATOMS: atom_id res chain seq x y z
N MET A 1 15.23 9.36 -15.23
CA MET A 1 15.20 7.89 -15.05
C MET A 1 14.58 7.26 -16.28
N SER A 2 14.93 6.02 -16.65
CA SER A 2 14.22 5.34 -17.73
C SER A 2 12.79 5.00 -17.30
N ALA A 3 11.83 5.04 -18.23
CA ALA A 3 10.43 4.69 -17.95
C ALA A 3 10.28 3.27 -17.37
N LEU A 4 11.19 2.35 -17.77
CA LEU A 4 11.26 0.99 -17.23
C LEU A 4 11.60 0.96 -15.74
N ALA A 5 12.56 1.77 -15.30
CA ALA A 5 12.93 1.85 -13.88
C ALA A 5 11.78 2.45 -13.04
N PHE A 6 11.08 3.45 -13.57
CA PHE A 6 9.90 4.03 -12.93
C PHE A 6 8.75 3.01 -12.77
N ALA A 7 8.49 2.21 -13.80
CA ALA A 7 7.50 1.14 -13.75
C ALA A 7 7.87 0.08 -12.70
N GLY A 8 9.14 -0.33 -12.64
CA GLY A 8 9.65 -1.27 -11.65
C GLY A 8 9.45 -0.78 -10.21
N ILE A 9 9.85 0.46 -9.91
CA ILE A 9 9.72 1.04 -8.56
C ILE A 9 8.25 1.24 -8.20
N SER A 10 7.41 1.66 -9.14
CA SER A 10 5.96 1.80 -8.93
C SER A 10 5.32 0.46 -8.57
N LEU A 11 5.67 -0.62 -9.28
CA LEU A 11 5.13 -1.95 -9.02
C LEU A 11 5.54 -2.48 -7.65
N VAL A 12 6.79 -2.23 -7.23
CA VAL A 12 7.28 -2.56 -5.88
C VAL A 12 6.54 -1.78 -4.80
N LEU A 13 6.29 -0.48 -5.00
CA LEU A 13 5.50 0.33 -4.06
C LEU A 13 4.07 -0.21 -3.93
N TRP A 14 3.41 -0.50 -5.05
CA TRP A 14 2.05 -1.01 -5.03
C TRP A 14 1.95 -2.41 -4.42
N SER A 15 2.94 -3.28 -4.58
CA SER A 15 2.95 -4.61 -3.94
C SER A 15 3.05 -4.54 -2.42
N ILE A 16 3.62 -3.47 -1.87
CA ILE A 16 3.68 -3.22 -0.41
C ILE A 16 2.38 -2.56 0.09
N LEU A 17 1.73 -1.74 -0.74
CA LEU A 17 0.50 -1.03 -0.38
C LEU A 17 -0.77 -1.88 -0.51
N LEU A 18 -0.77 -2.88 -1.40
CA LEU A 18 -1.92 -3.76 -1.63
C LEU A 18 -2.28 -4.61 -0.39
N PRO A 19 -1.33 -5.31 0.27
CA PRO A 19 -1.64 -6.16 1.42
C PRO A 19 -2.35 -5.43 2.57
N PRO A 20 -1.90 -4.25 3.05
CA PRO A 20 -2.58 -3.55 4.13
C PRO A 20 -3.98 -3.07 3.73
N TYR A 21 -4.18 -2.68 2.47
CA TYR A 21 -5.49 -2.29 1.95
C TYR A 21 -6.46 -3.48 1.93
N LEU A 22 -6.00 -4.62 1.42
CA LEU A 22 -6.78 -5.87 1.39
C LEU A 22 -7.10 -6.35 2.81
N LEU A 23 -6.17 -6.24 3.76
CA LEU A 23 -6.40 -6.57 5.16
C LEU A 23 -7.49 -5.70 5.80
N ILE A 24 -7.48 -4.38 5.55
CA ILE A 24 -8.55 -3.49 6.04
C ILE A 24 -9.91 -3.87 5.42
N LYS A 25 -9.93 -4.17 4.11
CA LYS A 25 -11.16 -4.59 3.43
C LYS A 25 -11.68 -5.91 3.99
N ALA A 26 -10.80 -6.90 4.19
CA ALA A 26 -11.12 -8.19 4.76
C ALA A 26 -11.67 -8.09 6.19
N ARG A 27 -11.18 -7.15 7.00
CA ARG A 27 -11.72 -6.87 8.35
C ARG A 27 -13.13 -6.28 8.35
N ARG A 28 -13.55 -5.64 7.25
CA ARG A 28 -14.90 -5.07 7.10
C ARG A 28 -15.91 -6.06 6.56
N SER A 29 -15.49 -6.99 5.71
CA SER A 29 -16.28 -8.16 5.36
C SER A 29 -16.31 -9.05 6.60
N ALA A 30 -17.47 -9.21 7.25
CA ALA A 30 -17.68 -9.92 8.52
C ALA A 30 -17.39 -11.45 8.47
N LEU A 31 -16.49 -11.89 7.59
CA LEU A 31 -15.97 -13.26 7.56
C LEU A 31 -15.12 -13.46 8.81
N PRO A 32 -15.34 -14.54 9.59
CA PRO A 32 -14.53 -14.83 10.76
C PRO A 32 -13.08 -14.99 10.32
N ALA A 33 -12.24 -14.03 10.71
CA ALA A 33 -10.84 -14.05 10.35
C ALA A 33 -10.14 -15.15 11.15
N VAL A 34 -9.73 -16.22 10.46
CA VAL A 34 -8.90 -17.30 11.04
C VAL A 34 -7.55 -16.75 11.55
N TYR A 35 -7.14 -15.58 11.05
CA TYR A 35 -5.90 -14.90 11.38
C TYR A 35 -6.14 -13.49 11.94
N PHE A 36 -5.66 -13.25 13.17
CA PHE A 36 -5.66 -11.93 13.79
C PHE A 36 -4.32 -11.24 13.55
N PHE A 37 -4.27 -10.32 12.59
CA PHE A 37 -3.07 -9.50 12.37
C PHE A 37 -2.91 -8.46 13.50
N PRO A 38 -1.74 -8.35 14.15
CA PRO A 38 -1.57 -7.56 15.37
C PRO A 38 -1.62 -6.03 15.16
N ALA A 39 -1.56 -5.53 13.93
CA ALA A 39 -1.62 -4.08 13.69
C ALA A 39 -3.06 -3.55 13.62
N SER A 40 -3.32 -2.40 14.22
CA SER A 40 -4.61 -1.72 14.15
C SER A 40 -4.92 -1.22 12.73
N ASN A 41 -6.21 -1.02 12.43
CA ASN A 41 -6.62 -0.39 11.16
C ASN A 41 -6.02 1.00 10.97
N PHE A 42 -5.68 1.70 12.07
CA PHE A 42 -5.02 2.99 12.02
C PHE A 42 -3.60 2.89 11.46
N ILE A 43 -2.79 1.95 11.98
CA ILE A 43 -1.42 1.72 11.50
C ILE A 43 -1.41 1.31 10.02
N LEU A 44 -2.32 0.40 9.63
CA LEU A 44 -2.45 -0.03 8.23
C LEU A 44 -2.80 1.14 7.31
N LYS A 45 -3.71 2.04 7.72
CA LYS A 45 -4.03 3.25 6.97
C LYS A 45 -2.85 4.23 6.86
N MET A 46 -2.07 4.39 7.94
CA MET A 46 -0.87 5.24 7.93
C MET A 46 0.17 4.73 6.93
N ILE A 47 0.42 3.41 6.89
CA ILE A 47 1.33 2.80 5.90
C ILE A 47 0.85 3.09 4.46
N ILE A 48 -0.45 2.92 4.21
CA ILE A 48 -1.04 3.22 2.90
C ILE A 48 -0.88 4.70 2.54
N ALA A 49 -1.17 5.61 3.48
CA ALA A 49 -1.06 7.05 3.25
C ALA A 49 0.39 7.47 2.96
N VAL A 50 1.36 7.02 3.75
CA VAL A 50 2.78 7.33 3.54
C VAL A 50 3.27 6.78 2.19
N GLY A 51 2.94 5.53 1.86
CA GLY A 51 3.36 4.95 0.58
C GLY A 51 2.72 5.63 -0.63
N ALA A 52 1.45 6.04 -0.53
CA ALA A 52 0.79 6.82 -1.58
C ALA A 52 1.44 8.20 -1.76
N ILE A 53 1.82 8.88 -0.68
CA ILE A 53 2.55 10.16 -0.74
C ILE A 53 3.92 9.98 -1.41
N LEU A 54 4.66 8.92 -1.06
CA LEU A 54 5.95 8.62 -1.68
C LEU A 54 5.81 8.34 -3.18
N TRP A 55 4.77 7.59 -3.57
CA TRP A 55 4.47 7.32 -4.97
C TRP A 55 4.11 8.60 -5.74
N LEU A 56 3.28 9.49 -5.17
CA LEU A 56 2.96 10.79 -5.77
C LEU A 56 4.19 11.68 -5.92
N ARG A 57 5.08 11.71 -4.91
CA ARG A 57 6.36 12.42 -5.00
C ARG A 57 7.25 11.86 -6.11
N MET A 58 7.24 10.55 -6.29
CA MET A 58 8.01 9.90 -7.36
C MET A 58 7.48 10.27 -8.75
N ILE A 59 6.16 10.35 -8.93
CA ILE A 59 5.55 10.87 -10.17
C ILE A 59 5.99 12.31 -10.41
N TYR A 60 5.87 13.16 -9.39
CA TYR A 60 6.23 14.58 -9.52
C TYR A 60 7.71 14.78 -9.88
N ALA A 61 8.62 13.97 -9.31
CA ALA A 61 10.04 14.02 -9.64
C ALA A 61 10.39 13.38 -10.99
N PHE A 62 9.49 12.59 -11.58
CA PHE A 62 9.67 11.95 -12.88
C PHE A 62 9.12 12.79 -14.04
N LEU A 63 8.09 13.59 -13.78
CA LEU A 63 7.51 14.56 -14.72
C LEU A 63 8.51 15.68 -15.05
#